data_AF-M1P2S8-F1
#
_entry.id   AF-M1P2S8-F1
#
_cell.length_a   1.000
_cell.length_b   1.000
_cell.length_c   1.000
_cell.angle_alpha   90.00
_cell.angle_beta   90.00
_cell.angle_gamma   90.00
#
_symmetry.space_group_name_H-M   'P 1'
#
loop_
_entity.id
_entity.type
_entity.pdbx_description
1 polymer ?
#
loop_
_entity_poly.entity_id
_entity_poly.type
_entity_poly.pdbx_seq_one_letter_code
_entity_poly.pdbx_strand_id
1 'polypeptide(L)'
;MAANSWIKFYPADWRSDPGLRTCGLTARGLWIEMLSIMHEATPRGSMVINGVAVKSEKLAMLSGATVDEVNLALSELENAGVLSRKKNGVIYSKKMEKEENLSRKRRESGEKGGRASLCKIREKKVCLSKIFSLRISKIKNRRTMQNKLIYLTH
;
A
#
# COMPACT_ATOMS: atom_id res chain seq x y z
N MET A 1 -4.91 12.79 5.20
CA MET A 1 -3.45 12.60 5.18
C MET A 1 -3.12 11.47 4.23
N ALA A 2 -2.11 11.64 3.37
CA ALA A 2 -1.68 10.60 2.43
C ALA A 2 -1.25 9.35 3.20
N ALA A 3 -1.62 8.16 2.71
CA ALA A 3 -1.28 6.90 3.36
C ALA A 3 0.25 6.63 3.38
N ASN A 4 0.99 7.24 2.45
CA ASN A 4 2.44 7.14 2.34
C ASN A 4 3.03 8.54 2.15
N SER A 5 3.94 8.98 3.02
CA SER A 5 4.55 10.32 2.96
C SER A 5 5.66 10.49 1.91
N TRP A 6 5.93 9.47 1.10
CA TRP A 6 7.05 9.46 0.16
C TRP A 6 6.71 8.70 -1.12
N ILE A 7 7.34 9.10 -2.23
CA ILE A 7 7.21 8.46 -3.55
C ILE A 7 8.56 7.86 -3.99
N LYS A 8 8.52 6.68 -4.62
CA LYS A 8 9.69 6.08 -5.26
C LYS A 8 9.94 6.78 -6.59
N PHE A 9 11.00 7.58 -6.65
CA PHE A 9 11.43 8.22 -7.89
C PHE A 9 12.64 7.48 -8.48
N TYR A 10 12.52 7.04 -9.73
CA TYR A 10 13.60 6.39 -10.46
C TYR A 10 14.06 7.32 -11.59
N PRO A 11 15.22 8.00 -11.45
CA PRO A 11 15.70 8.92 -12.47
C PRO A 11 15.91 8.27 -13.85
N ALA A 12 16.25 6.98 -13.87
CA ALA A 12 16.40 6.21 -15.10
C ALA A 12 15.07 6.11 -15.87
N ASP A 13 13.98 5.67 -15.22
CA ASP A 13 12.64 5.63 -15.81
C ASP A 13 12.26 7.01 -16.37
N TRP A 14 12.48 8.08 -15.59
CA TRP A 14 12.19 9.46 -16.00
C TRP A 14 13.04 9.94 -17.18
N ARG A 15 14.30 9.50 -17.27
CA ARG A 15 15.19 9.82 -18.39
C ARG A 15 14.85 9.03 -19.65
N SER A 16 14.42 7.79 -19.49
CA SER A 16 14.19 6.85 -20.59
C SER A 16 12.78 6.89 -21.19
N ASP A 17 11.80 7.54 -20.54
CA ASP A 17 10.41 7.60 -21.02
C ASP A 17 10.31 8.38 -22.35
N PRO A 18 9.99 7.72 -23.49
CA PRO A 18 9.95 8.39 -24.79
C PRO A 18 8.85 9.44 -24.89
N GLY A 19 7.68 9.21 -24.28
CA GLY A 19 6.55 10.13 -24.33
C GLY A 19 6.86 11.44 -23.60
N LEU A 20 7.47 11.36 -22.42
CA LEU A 20 7.94 12.55 -21.71
C LEU A 20 9.05 13.28 -22.47
N ARG A 21 9.91 12.55 -23.20
CA ARG A 21 10.99 13.14 -23.99
C ARG A 21 10.51 13.87 -25.25
N THR A 22 9.32 13.54 -25.76
CA THR A 22 8.70 14.30 -26.85
C THR A 22 7.99 15.57 -26.39
N CYS A 23 7.54 15.63 -25.14
CA CYS A 23 6.85 16.82 -24.59
C CYS A 23 7.82 17.97 -24.26
N GLY A 24 7.29 19.19 -24.22
CA GLY A 24 8.00 20.38 -23.77
C GLY A 24 8.38 20.36 -22.29
N LEU A 25 9.25 21.30 -21.87
CA LEU A 25 9.70 21.37 -20.48
C LEU A 25 8.55 21.68 -19.50
N THR A 26 7.62 22.56 -19.89
CA THR A 26 6.43 22.89 -19.11
C THR A 26 5.57 21.66 -18.86
N ALA A 27 5.31 20.86 -19.90
CA ALA A 27 4.56 19.61 -19.79
C ALA A 27 5.24 18.59 -18.86
N ARG A 28 6.57 18.46 -18.94
CA ARG A 28 7.34 17.59 -18.02
C ARG A 28 7.26 18.07 -16.57
N GLY A 29 7.37 19.37 -16.34
CA GLY A 29 7.23 19.97 -15.02
C GLY A 29 5.83 19.79 -14.43
N LEU A 30 4.80 20.09 -15.24
CA LEU A 30 3.40 19.89 -14.88
C LEU A 30 3.13 18.42 -14.52
N TRP A 31 3.73 17.47 -15.25
CA TRP A 31 3.54 16.05 -14.96
C TRP A 31 4.08 15.64 -13.58
N ILE A 32 5.25 16.16 -13.16
CA ILE A 32 5.76 15.92 -11.79
C ILE A 32 4.79 16.47 -10.74
N GLU A 33 4.30 17.69 -10.94
CA GLU A 33 3.36 18.32 -10.00
C GLU A 33 2.06 17.50 -9.89
N MET A 34 1.54 17.05 -11.03
CA MET A 34 0.37 16.17 -11.10
C MET A 34 0.62 14.83 -10.39
N LEU A 35 1.81 14.22 -10.54
CA LEU A 35 2.15 12.99 -9.83
C LEU A 35 2.19 13.18 -8.31
N SER A 36 2.67 14.33 -7.84
CA SER A 36 2.66 14.69 -6.42
C SER A 36 1.23 14.80 -5.87
N ILE A 37 0.35 15.52 -6.58
CA ILE A 37 -1.07 15.65 -6.21
C ILE A 37 -1.76 14.28 -6.22
N MET A 38 -1.56 13.48 -7.27
CA MET A 38 -2.15 12.13 -7.39
C MET A 38 -1.63 11.16 -6.33
N HIS A 39 -0.45 11.39 -5.77
CA HIS A 39 0.13 10.57 -4.71
C HIS A 39 -0.58 10.81 -3.38
N GLU A 40 -1.03 12.04 -3.13
CA GLU A 40 -1.82 12.40 -1.96
C GLU A 40 -3.32 12.12 -2.13
N ALA A 41 -3.80 12.05 -3.38
CA ALA A 41 -5.19 11.80 -3.71
C ALA A 41 -5.70 10.44 -3.22
N THR A 42 -7.00 10.38 -2.93
CA THR A 42 -7.73 9.14 -2.60
C THR A 42 -8.87 8.99 -3.60
N PRO A 43 -8.80 8.06 -4.57
CA PRO A 43 -7.81 6.98 -4.74
C PRO A 43 -6.46 7.44 -5.35
N ARG A 44 -5.36 6.84 -4.87
CA ARG A 44 -3.98 7.10 -5.34
C ARG A 44 -3.86 6.90 -6.86
N GLY A 45 -3.22 7.84 -7.53
CA GLY A 45 -3.00 7.80 -8.99
C GLY A 45 -4.13 8.41 -9.83
N SER A 46 -5.21 8.88 -9.19
CA SER A 46 -6.28 9.64 -9.86
C SER A 46 -6.21 11.12 -9.45
N MET A 47 -6.46 12.02 -10.40
CA MET A 47 -6.35 13.47 -10.18
C MET A 47 -7.63 14.02 -9.53
N VAL A 48 -7.77 13.71 -8.24
CA VAL A 48 -8.96 14.00 -7.44
C VAL A 48 -8.53 14.61 -6.11
N ILE A 49 -9.08 15.77 -5.77
CA ILE A 49 -8.88 16.42 -4.47
C ILE A 49 -10.23 16.42 -3.75
N ASN A 50 -10.27 15.86 -2.54
CA ASN A 50 -11.50 15.76 -1.73
C ASN A 50 -12.70 15.14 -2.47
N GLY A 51 -12.46 14.15 -3.34
CA GLY A 51 -13.50 13.49 -4.13
C GLY A 51 -13.93 14.24 -5.41
N VAL A 52 -13.41 15.44 -5.65
CA VAL A 52 -13.72 16.25 -6.83
C VAL A 52 -12.60 16.15 -7.87
N ALA A 53 -12.97 15.91 -9.13
CA ALA A 53 -12.04 15.94 -10.25
C ALA A 53 -11.43 17.34 -10.40
N VAL A 54 -10.10 17.42 -10.40
CA VAL A 54 -9.41 18.70 -10.48
C VAL A 54 -9.40 19.17 -11.94
N LYS A 55 -9.89 20.39 -12.16
CA LYS A 55 -9.94 21.05 -13.47
C LYS A 55 -8.63 21.79 -13.78
N SER A 56 -8.45 22.19 -15.03
CA SER A 56 -7.28 22.95 -15.48
C SER A 56 -7.09 24.27 -14.73
N GLU A 57 -8.17 24.97 -14.34
CA GLU A 57 -8.02 26.23 -13.58
C GLU A 57 -7.38 25.98 -12.22
N LYS A 58 -7.79 24.90 -11.54
CA LYS A 58 -7.23 24.55 -10.24
C LYS A 58 -5.81 24.02 -10.36
N LEU A 59 -5.49 23.28 -11.43
CA LEU A 59 -4.13 22.87 -11.73
C LEU A 59 -3.20 24.08 -11.94
N ALA A 60 -3.64 25.08 -12.70
CA ALA A 60 -2.88 26.31 -12.93
C ALA A 60 -2.53 27.02 -11.61
N MET A 61 -3.49 27.10 -10.68
CA MET A 61 -3.24 27.64 -9.33
C MET A 61 -2.23 26.81 -8.53
N LEU A 62 -2.28 25.47 -8.65
CA LEU A 62 -1.40 24.57 -7.89
C LEU A 62 0.03 24.56 -8.46
N SER A 63 0.17 24.58 -9.79
CA SER A 63 1.45 24.55 -10.48
C SER A 63 2.12 25.91 -10.62
N GLY A 64 1.41 27.00 -10.28
CA GLY A 64 1.91 28.37 -10.46
C GLY A 64 2.08 28.76 -11.92
N ALA A 65 1.27 28.21 -12.82
CA ALA A 65 1.31 28.47 -14.26
C ALA A 65 -0.01 29.11 -14.72
N THR A 66 -0.04 29.65 -15.94
CA THR A 66 -1.29 30.15 -16.53
C THR A 66 -2.18 28.99 -17.00
N VAL A 67 -3.49 29.24 -17.10
CA VAL A 67 -4.45 28.22 -17.56
C VAL A 67 -4.13 27.77 -18.99
N ASP A 68 -3.65 28.67 -19.85
CA ASP A 68 -3.29 28.38 -21.23
C ASP A 68 -2.06 27.48 -21.32
N GLU A 69 -1.02 27.75 -20.52
CA GLU A 69 0.16 26.89 -20.43
C GLU A 69 -0.21 25.48 -19.94
N VAL A 70 -1.10 25.39 -18.94
CA VAL A 70 -1.58 24.10 -18.43
C VAL A 70 -2.38 23.36 -19.50
N ASN A 71 -3.27 24.03 -20.24
CA ASN A 71 -4.07 23.39 -21.29
C ASN A 71 -3.18 22.88 -22.45
N LEU A 72 -2.19 23.66 -22.85
CA LEU A 72 -1.21 23.27 -23.87
C LEU A 72 -0.41 22.05 -23.38
N ALA A 73 0.12 22.12 -22.16
CA ALA A 73 0.88 21.03 -21.55
C ALA A 73 0.04 19.74 -21.39
N LEU A 74 -1.22 19.85 -20.98
CA LEU A 74 -2.14 18.70 -20.89
C LEU A 74 -2.37 18.06 -22.26
N SER A 75 -2.52 18.88 -23.30
CA SER A 75 -2.70 18.39 -24.67
C SER A 75 -1.46 17.65 -25.18
N GLU A 76 -0.26 18.17 -24.91
CA GLU A 76 1.00 17.49 -25.23
C GLU A 76 1.14 16.14 -24.52
N LEU A 77 0.82 16.09 -23.22
CA LEU A 77 0.91 14.87 -22.41
C LEU A 77 -0.11 13.82 -22.85
N GLU A 78 -1.29 14.26 -23.28
CA GLU A 78 -2.35 13.39 -23.80
C GLU A 78 -1.97 12.83 -25.17
N ASN A 79 -1.44 13.67 -26.06
CA ASN A 79 -0.93 13.26 -27.38
C ASN A 79 0.26 12.29 -27.27
N ALA A 80 1.14 12.50 -26.31
CA ALA A 80 2.26 11.60 -26.03
C ALA A 80 1.86 10.29 -25.31
N GLY A 81 0.60 10.16 -24.89
CA GLY A 81 0.08 8.96 -24.21
C GLY A 81 0.60 8.75 -22.77
N VAL A 82 1.31 9.73 -22.21
CA VAL A 82 1.80 9.72 -20.82
C VAL A 82 0.62 9.85 -19.86
N LEU A 83 -0.28 10.76 -20.19
CA LEU A 83 -1.52 11.01 -19.48
C LEU A 83 -2.63 10.11 -20.01
N SER A 84 -3.56 9.71 -19.14
CA SER A 84 -4.77 9.00 -19.56
C SER A 84 -5.99 9.55 -18.83
N ARG A 85 -7.14 9.55 -19.51
CA ARG A 85 -8.43 9.98 -18.94
C ARG A 85 -9.37 8.80 -18.77
N LYS A 86 -10.07 8.77 -17.63
CA LYS A 86 -11.16 7.82 -17.37
C LYS A 86 -12.43 8.30 -18.08
N LYS A 87 -13.44 7.42 -18.19
CA LYS A 87 -14.74 7.75 -18.81
C LYS A 87 -15.46 8.94 -18.15
N ASN A 88 -15.16 9.21 -16.88
CA ASN A 88 -15.69 10.33 -16.11
C ASN A 88 -14.87 11.64 -16.28
N GLY A 89 -13.90 11.67 -17.21
CA GLY A 89 -13.05 12.82 -17.46
C GLY A 89 -11.89 13.01 -16.46
N VAL A 90 -11.77 12.14 -15.44
CA VAL A 90 -10.69 12.21 -14.46
C VAL A 90 -9.38 11.75 -15.08
N ILE A 91 -8.37 12.60 -14.98
CA ILE A 91 -7.00 12.28 -15.36
C ILE A 91 -6.41 11.27 -14.36
N TYR A 92 -5.65 10.29 -14.84
CA TYR A 92 -4.98 9.32 -13.99
C TYR A 92 -3.65 8.86 -14.58
N SER A 93 -2.77 8.37 -13.70
CA SER A 93 -1.52 7.71 -14.06
C SER A 93 -1.69 6.19 -14.03
N LYS A 94 -1.54 5.54 -15.20
CA LYS A 94 -1.59 4.08 -15.33
C LYS A 94 -0.57 3.38 -14.43
N LYS A 95 0.64 3.96 -14.28
CA LYS A 95 1.71 3.40 -13.44
C LYS A 95 1.29 3.41 -11.98
N MET A 96 0.81 4.55 -11.47
CA MET A 96 0.41 4.67 -10.06
C MET A 96 -0.79 3.79 -9.71
N GLU A 97 -1.78 3.68 -10.60
CA GLU A 97 -2.95 2.82 -10.36
C GLU A 97 -2.56 1.33 -10.33
N LYS A 98 -1.65 0.90 -11.21
CA LYS A 98 -1.06 -0.45 -11.18
C LYS A 98 -0.28 -0.71 -9.89
N GLU A 99 0.55 0.25 -9.48
CA GLU A 99 1.32 0.18 -8.23
C GLU A 99 0.42 0.12 -7.00
N GLU A 100 -0.63 0.95 -6.94
CA GLU A 100 -1.61 0.95 -5.86
C GLU A 100 -2.37 -0.38 -5.79
N ASN A 101 -2.80 -0.92 -6.93
CA ASN A 101 -3.46 -2.21 -6.98
C ASN A 101 -2.52 -3.35 -6.51
N LEU A 102 -1.26 -3.31 -6.93
CA LEU A 102 -0.24 -4.27 -6.49
C LEU A 102 0.05 -4.13 -4.98
N SER A 103 0.15 -2.90 -4.48
CA SER A 103 0.32 -2.59 -3.06
C SER A 103 -0.85 -3.12 -2.24
N ARG A 104 -2.08 -2.88 -2.69
CA ARG A 104 -3.30 -3.39 -2.07
C ARG A 104 -3.29 -4.91 -1.98
N LYS A 105 -3.02 -5.61 -3.09
CA LYS A 105 -2.93 -7.07 -3.11
C LYS A 105 -1.84 -7.61 -2.18
N ARG A 106 -0.68 -6.95 -2.12
CA ARG A 106 0.41 -7.30 -1.20
C ARG A 106 0.01 -7.12 0.25
N ARG A 107 -0.69 -6.02 0.59
CA ARG A 107 -1.21 -5.76 1.93
C ARG A 107 -2.24 -6.81 2.34
N GLU A 108 -3.21 -7.12 1.49
CA GLU A 108 -4.22 -8.16 1.74
C GLU A 108 -3.58 -9.54 1.95
N SER A 109 -2.58 -9.88 1.13
CA SER A 109 -1.85 -11.14 1.25
C SER A 109 -0.99 -11.19 2.53
N GLY A 110 -0.33 -10.07 2.86
CA GLY A 110 0.47 -9.93 4.08
C GLY A 110 -0.38 -10.01 5.35
N GLU A 111 -1.56 -9.41 5.35
CA GLU A 111 -2.53 -9.49 6.46
C GLU A 111 -3.00 -10.94 6.67
N LYS A 112 -3.36 -11.65 5.60
CA LYS A 112 -3.75 -13.07 5.67
C LYS A 112 -2.60 -13.94 6.18
N GLY A 113 -1.38 -13.73 5.66
CA GLY A 113 -0.18 -14.46 6.10
C GLY A 113 0.16 -14.20 7.57
N GLY A 114 0.08 -12.94 8.01
CA GLY A 114 0.28 -12.54 9.40
C GLY A 114 -0.76 -13.15 10.34
N ARG A 115 -2.04 -13.15 9.94
CA ARG A 115 -3.09 -13.84 10.73
C ARG A 115 -2.84 -15.34 10.83
N ALA A 116 -2.46 -15.99 9.74
CA ALA A 116 -2.18 -17.43 9.73
C ALA A 116 -0.97 -17.79 10.62
N SER A 117 0.10 -16.99 10.60
CA SER A 117 1.26 -17.22 11.47
C SER A 117 0.93 -17.03 12.95
N LEU A 118 0.12 -16.02 13.29
CA LEU A 118 -0.38 -15.81 14.65
C LEU A 118 -1.25 -16.97 15.15
N CYS A 119 -2.14 -17.52 14.31
CA CYS A 119 -2.92 -18.72 14.63
C CYS A 119 -2.01 -19.91 14.97
N LYS A 120 -1.00 -20.19 14.14
CA LYS A 120 -0.05 -21.29 14.39
C LYS A 120 0.74 -21.10 15.70
N ILE A 121 1.16 -19.87 15.99
CA ILE A 121 1.84 -19.56 17.26
C ILE A 121 0.92 -19.81 18.45
N ARG A 122 -0.35 -19.37 18.35
CA ARG A 122 -1.36 -19.58 19.40
C ARG A 122 -1.64 -21.07 19.62
N GLU A 123 -1.82 -21.84 18.55
CA GLU A 123 -2.02 -23.30 18.61
C GLU A 123 -0.85 -24.00 19.29
N LYS A 124 0.39 -23.66 18.92
CA LYS A 124 1.60 -24.22 19.55
C LYS A 124 1.66 -23.90 21.04
N LYS A 125 1.33 -22.66 21.45
CA LYS A 125 1.27 -22.28 22.87
C LYS A 125 0.22 -23.09 23.65
N VAL A 126 -0.97 -23.29 23.07
CA VAL A 126 -2.04 -24.10 23.69
C VAL A 126 -1.64 -25.57 23.81
N CYS A 127 -0.97 -26.13 22.79
CA CYS A 127 -0.47 -27.50 22.85
C CYS A 127 0.57 -27.67 23.98
N LEU A 128 1.54 -26.75 24.07
CA LEU A 128 2.57 -26.76 25.10
C LEU A 128 1.99 -26.66 26.52
N SER A 129 0.97 -25.82 26.74
CA SER A 129 0.34 -25.69 28.06
C SER A 129 -0.41 -26.97 28.48
N LYS A 130 -1.10 -27.64 27.55
CA LYS A 130 -1.73 -28.93 27.79
C LYS A 130 -0.72 -30.01 28.17
N ILE A 131 0.39 -30.11 27.43
CA ILE A 131 1.47 -31.07 27.72
C ILE A 131 2.06 -30.82 29.11
N PHE A 132 2.30 -29.56 29.46
CA PHE A 132 2.83 -29.19 30.77
C PHE A 132 1.87 -29.56 31.91
N SER A 133 0.58 -29.27 31.76
CA SER A 133 -0.47 -29.64 32.72
C SER A 133 -0.56 -31.17 32.91
N LEU A 134 -0.57 -31.92 31.81
CA LEU A 134 -0.58 -33.39 31.84
C LEU A 134 0.66 -33.94 32.57
N ARG A 135 1.84 -33.36 32.33
CA ARG A 135 3.07 -33.77 33.00
C ARG A 135 3.03 -33.52 34.51
N ILE A 136 2.53 -32.36 34.94
CA ILE A 136 2.34 -32.03 36.37
C ILE A 136 1.36 -33.02 37.02
N SER A 137 0.24 -33.33 36.35
CA SER A 137 -0.75 -34.27 36.88
C SER A 137 -0.18 -35.68 37.08
N LYS A 138 0.63 -36.18 36.13
CA LYS A 138 1.34 -37.47 36.26
C LYS A 138 2.32 -37.49 37.42
N ILE A 139 3.06 -36.39 37.64
CA ILE A 139 4.01 -36.28 38.76
C ILE A 139 3.27 -36.29 40.10
N LYS A 140 2.17 -35.54 40.23
CA LYS A 140 1.34 -35.54 41.43
C LYS A 140 0.78 -36.94 41.72
N ASN A 141 0.25 -37.63 40.70
CA ASN A 141 -0.33 -38.96 40.86
C ASN A 141 0.71 -40.02 41.29
N ARG A 142 1.94 -39.94 40.76
CA ARG A 142 3.05 -40.81 41.22
C ARG A 142 3.41 -40.56 42.69
N ARG A 143 3.48 -39.30 43.12
CA ARG A 143 3.76 -38.95 44.52
C ARG A 143 2.65 -39.43 45.47
N THR A 144 1.38 -39.32 45.07
CA THR A 144 0.26 -39.83 45.89
C THR A 144 0.26 -41.36 46.01
N MET A 145 0.65 -42.08 44.94
CA MET A 145 0.76 -43.55 44.98
C MET A 145 1.94 -44.00 45.84
N GLN A 146 3.09 -43.32 45.75
CA GLN A 146 4.24 -43.58 46.62
C GLN A 146 3.89 -43.34 48.10
N ASN A 147 3.22 -42.23 48.41
CA ASN A 147 2.79 -41.96 49.78
C ASN A 147 1.82 -43.04 50.29
N LYS A 148 0.83 -43.47 49.49
CA LYS A 148 -0.09 -44.56 49.89
C LYS A 148 0.60 -45.90 50.14
N LEU A 149 1.64 -46.26 49.37
CA LEU A 149 2.38 -47.49 49.59
C LEU A 149 3.15 -47.48 50.93
N ILE A 150 3.71 -46.33 51.31
CA ILE A 150 4.45 -46.17 52.57
C ILE A 150 3.54 -46.41 53.79
N TYR A 151 2.26 -46.03 53.72
CA TYR A 151 1.30 -46.22 54.81
C TYR A 151 0.70 -47.63 54.92
N LEU A 152 0.94 -48.53 53.95
CA LEU A 152 0.42 -49.91 53.95
C LEU A 152 1.47 -50.95 54.41
N THR A 153 2.71 -50.52 54.65
CA THR A 153 3.84 -51.36 55.07
C THR A 153 4.16 -51.25 56.57
N HIS A 154 3.25 -50.70 57.36
CA HIS A 154 3.25 -50.68 58.83
C HIS A 154 1.99 -51.35 59.36
#